data_AF-A0A7G9Z2N2-F1
#
_entry.id   AF-A0A7G9Z2N2-F1
#
_cell.length_a   1.000
_cell.length_b   1.000
_cell.length_c   1.000
_cell.angle_alpha   90.00
_cell.angle_beta   90.00
_cell.angle_gamma   90.00
#
_symmetry.space_group_name_H-M   'P 1'
#
loop_
_entity.id
_entity.type
_entity.pdbx_description
1 polymer ?
#
loop_
_entity_poly.entity_id
_entity_poly.type
_entity_poly.pdbx_seq_one_letter_code
_entity_poly.pdbx_strand_id
1 'polypeptide(L)'
;MNTKPYVWQMIKEAVENLGGKATYSEIKDYIRNKYGEVNESTINCQIIVCTVNHPSRIHYPENKKPRIANLRYDFLFSTGYKYRRGEVEL
;
A
#
# COMPACT_ATOMS: atom_id res chain seq x y z
N MET A 1 19.53 -13.11 11.26
CA MET A 1 18.49 -12.23 11.84
C MET A 1 17.35 -12.17 10.84
N ASN A 2 16.19 -12.76 11.14
CA ASN A 2 15.00 -12.59 10.29
C ASN A 2 14.40 -11.21 10.60
N THR A 3 14.94 -10.17 9.97
CA THR A 3 14.39 -8.82 10.08
C THR A 3 13.06 -8.80 9.34
N LYS A 4 11.96 -8.69 10.09
CA LYS A 4 10.61 -8.55 9.52
C LYS A 4 10.63 -7.34 8.56
N PRO A 5 10.20 -7.48 7.29
CA PRO A 5 10.25 -6.39 6.34
C PRO A 5 9.34 -5.24 6.79
N TYR A 6 9.57 -4.04 6.25
CA TYR A 6 8.68 -2.91 6.49
C TYR A 6 7.33 -3.14 5.81
N VAL A 7 6.26 -2.55 6.36
CA VAL A 7 4.89 -2.75 5.87
C VAL A 7 4.74 -2.36 4.39
N TRP A 8 5.38 -1.29 3.92
CA TRP A 8 5.34 -0.93 2.49
C TRP A 8 5.98 -2.00 1.58
N GLN A 9 6.98 -2.75 2.06
CA GLN A 9 7.58 -3.87 1.31
C GLN A 9 6.61 -5.03 1.23
N MET A 10 5.93 -5.33 2.34
CA MET A 10 4.90 -6.35 2.39
C MET A 10 3.74 -6.03 1.43
N ILE A 11 3.33 -4.75 1.36
CA ILE A 11 2.30 -4.28 0.43
C ILE A 11 2.77 -4.43 -1.01
N LYS A 12 3.98 -3.95 -1.34
CA LYS A 12 4.53 -4.07 -2.69
C LYS A 12 4.57 -5.53 -3.15
N GLU A 13 5.12 -6.39 -2.30
CA GLU A 13 5.21 -7.82 -2.57
C GLU A 13 3.82 -8.47 -2.73
N ALA A 14 2.84 -8.08 -1.91
CA ALA A 14 1.47 -8.58 -2.01
C ALA A 14 0.86 -8.23 -3.37
N VAL A 15 0.93 -6.96 -3.80
CA VAL A 15 0.33 -6.55 -5.08
C VAL A 15 1.05 -7.20 -6.27
N GLU A 16 2.38 -7.34 -6.21
CA GLU A 16 3.16 -8.09 -7.23
C GLU A 16 2.69 -9.55 -7.34
N ASN A 17 2.52 -10.25 -6.20
CA ASN A 17 2.09 -11.66 -6.18
C ASN A 17 0.61 -11.85 -6.53
N LEU A 18 -0.22 -10.81 -6.38
CA LEU A 18 -1.64 -10.82 -6.74
C LEU A 18 -1.88 -10.42 -8.21
N GLY A 19 -0.82 -10.30 -9.02
CA GLY A 19 -0.93 -10.02 -10.46
C GLY A 19 -0.91 -8.54 -10.81
N GLY A 20 -0.31 -7.70 -9.97
CA GLY A 20 -0.14 -6.26 -10.20
C GLY A 20 -1.37 -5.42 -9.87
N LYS A 21 -2.45 -6.03 -9.40
CA LYS A 21 -3.71 -5.38 -9.04
C LYS A 21 -4.35 -6.10 -7.87
N ALA A 22 -4.74 -5.37 -6.83
CA ALA A 22 -5.28 -5.96 -5.61
C ALA A 22 -6.22 -5.01 -4.85
N THR A 23 -7.15 -5.59 -4.10
CA THR A 23 -7.96 -4.91 -3.11
C THR A 23 -7.24 -4.83 -1.75
N TYR A 24 -7.66 -3.89 -0.90
CA TYR A 24 -7.11 -3.75 0.45
C TYR A 24 -7.32 -5.02 1.28
N SER A 25 -8.44 -5.73 1.08
CA SER A 25 -8.71 -7.03 1.71
C SER A 25 -7.68 -8.08 1.26
N GLU A 26 -7.45 -8.23 -0.04
CA GLU A 26 -6.50 -9.21 -0.57
C GLU A 26 -5.07 -8.93 -0.09
N ILE A 27 -4.68 -7.65 -0.03
CA ILE A 27 -3.38 -7.24 0.53
C ILE A 27 -3.28 -7.64 2.00
N LYS A 28 -4.30 -7.35 2.83
CA LYS A 28 -4.30 -7.71 4.25
C LYS A 28 -4.26 -9.23 4.46
N ASP A 29 -5.02 -9.97 3.67
CA ASP A 29 -5.05 -11.44 3.76
C ASP A 29 -3.71 -12.05 3.35
N TYR A 30 -3.08 -11.55 2.27
CA TYR A 30 -1.74 -11.98 1.87
C TYR A 30 -0.71 -11.72 2.98
N ILE A 31 -0.70 -10.50 3.55
CA ILE A 31 0.24 -10.12 4.60
C ILE A 31 0.04 -10.97 5.85
N ARG A 32 -1.22 -11.20 6.25
CA ARG A 32 -1.56 -12.03 7.41
C ARG A 32 -1.11 -13.48 7.22
N ASN A 33 -1.37 -14.06 6.04
CA ASN A 33 -1.01 -15.44 5.73
C ASN A 33 0.51 -15.65 5.67
N LYS A 34 1.27 -14.65 5.19
CA LYS A 34 2.72 -14.77 5.00
C LYS A 34 3.56 -14.33 6.21
N TYR A 35 3.18 -13.23 6.86
CA TYR A 35 3.99 -12.59 7.91
C TYR A 35 3.33 -12.61 9.31
N GLY A 36 2.19 -13.27 9.43
CA GLY A 36 1.39 -13.33 10.65
C GLY A 36 0.68 -12.02 10.97
N GLU A 37 0.37 -11.80 12.24
CA GLU A 37 -0.38 -10.62 12.67
C GLU A 37 0.40 -9.31 12.42
N VAL A 38 -0.22 -8.42 11.65
CA VAL A 38 0.24 -7.06 11.36
C VAL A 38 -0.98 -6.16 11.50
N ASN A 39 -0.82 -5.01 12.18
CA ASN A 39 -1.93 -4.10 12.45
C ASN A 39 -2.56 -3.60 11.14
N GLU A 40 -3.84 -3.89 10.94
CA GLU A 40 -4.58 -3.53 9.72
C GLU A 40 -4.64 -2.02 9.48
N SER A 41 -4.76 -1.22 10.54
CA SER A 41 -4.75 0.25 10.43
C SER A 41 -3.41 0.76 9.90
N THR A 42 -2.31 0.12 10.32
CA THR A 42 -0.98 0.43 9.79
C THR A 42 -0.86 0.06 8.31
N ILE A 43 -1.40 -1.09 7.90
CA ILE A 43 -1.44 -1.51 6.49
C ILE A 43 -2.22 -0.48 5.67
N ASN A 44 -3.43 -0.10 6.10
CA ASN A 44 -4.26 0.88 5.41
C ASN A 44 -3.55 2.23 5.26
N CYS A 45 -2.94 2.74 6.33
CA CYS A 45 -2.15 3.97 6.30
C CYS A 45 -1.01 3.89 5.29
N GLN A 46 -0.28 2.78 5.26
CA GLN A 46 0.85 2.59 4.34
C GLN A 46 0.39 2.44 2.89
N ILE A 47 -0.76 1.79 2.62
CA ILE A 47 -1.35 1.77 1.28
C ILE A 47 -1.63 3.21 0.81
N ILE A 48 -2.23 4.05 1.66
CA ILE A 48 -2.50 5.46 1.34
C ILE A 48 -1.22 6.24 1.08
N VAL A 49 -0.19 6.06 1.92
CA VAL A 49 1.13 6.69 1.72
C VAL A 49 1.75 6.29 0.39
N CYS A 50 1.53 5.03 -0.02
CA CYS A 50 2.12 4.48 -1.23
C CYS A 50 1.32 4.78 -2.52
N THR A 51 0.09 5.28 -2.37
CA THR A 51 -0.83 5.49 -3.50
C THR A 51 -0.77 6.94 -3.98
N VAL A 52 -0.29 7.16 -5.22
CA VAL A 52 0.06 8.49 -5.71
C VAL A 52 -1.15 9.41 -5.93
N ASN A 53 -2.31 8.86 -6.28
CA ASN A 53 -3.53 9.62 -6.56
C ASN A 53 -4.54 9.60 -5.40
N HIS A 54 -4.19 9.09 -4.22
CA HIS A 54 -5.09 9.05 -3.08
C HIS A 54 -5.19 10.44 -2.41
N PRO A 55 -6.38 11.04 -2.24
CA PRO A 55 -6.51 12.43 -1.74
C PRO A 55 -5.94 12.60 -0.34
N SER A 56 -6.15 11.63 0.54
CA SER A 56 -5.70 11.68 1.93
C SER A 56 -4.20 11.50 2.10
N ARG A 57 -3.43 11.22 1.02
CA ARG A 57 -1.97 11.05 1.11
C ARG A 57 -1.29 12.28 1.71
N ILE A 58 -1.84 13.48 1.47
CA ILE A 58 -1.32 14.77 1.93
C ILE A 58 -1.25 14.89 3.46
N HIS A 59 -2.03 14.10 4.21
CA HIS A 59 -2.04 14.16 5.67
C HIS A 59 -0.85 13.44 6.30
N TYR A 60 -0.14 12.59 5.54
CA TYR A 60 0.96 11.79 6.04
C TYR A 60 2.30 12.54 5.96
N PRO A 61 3.18 12.43 6.98
CA PRO A 61 4.45 13.14 7.02
C PRO A 61 5.33 12.98 5.77
N GLU A 62 5.32 11.78 5.17
CA GLU A 62 6.11 11.42 3.98
C GLU A 62 5.70 12.23 2.74
N ASN A 63 4.48 12.80 2.73
CA ASN A 63 3.92 13.59 1.64
C ASN A 63 3.87 15.09 1.95
N LYS A 64 4.37 15.55 3.10
CA LYS A 64 4.39 16.99 3.48
C LYS A 64 5.52 17.77 2.83
N LYS A 65 6.42 17.11 2.09
CA LYS A 65 7.52 17.73 1.34
C LYS A 65 7.27 17.52 -0.16
N PRO A 66 7.58 18.53 -1.01
CA PRO A 66 7.62 18.31 -2.45
C PRO A 66 8.51 17.11 -2.76
N ARG A 67 7.98 16.13 -3.49
CA ARG A 67 8.69 14.92 -3.87
C ARG A 67 8.34 14.53 -5.30
N ILE A 68 9.32 14.06 -6.06
CA ILE A 68 9.09 13.48 -7.37
C ILE A 68 8.40 12.14 -7.14
N ALA A 69 7.29 11.86 -7.84
CA ALA A 69 6.50 10.63 -7.69
C ALA A 69 7.17 9.40 -8.35
N ASN A 70 8.46 9.20 -8.08
CA ASN A 70 9.25 8.06 -8.55
C ASN A 70 10.17 7.55 -7.41
N LEU A 71 9.71 7.71 -6.17
CA LEU A 71 10.46 7.34 -4.98
C LEU A 71 9.93 6.02 -4.40
N ARG A 72 10.65 5.49 -3.41
CA ARG A 72 10.38 4.23 -2.69
C ARG A 72 8.91 3.99 -2.30
N TYR A 73 8.14 5.04 -2.06
CA TYR A 73 6.73 4.94 -1.68
C TYR A 73 5.77 5.19 -2.85
N ASP A 74 6.19 5.79 -3.96
CA ASP A 74 5.29 6.19 -5.05
C ASP A 74 5.14 5.06 -6.08
N PHE A 75 4.52 3.93 -5.68
CA PHE A 75 4.39 2.73 -6.53
C PHE A 75 2.97 2.15 -6.62
N LEU A 76 1.96 2.80 -6.04
CA LEU A 76 0.56 2.39 -6.20
C LEU A 76 -0.27 3.47 -6.87
N PHE A 77 -1.24 3.05 -7.66
CA PHE A 77 -2.29 3.88 -8.23
C PHE A 77 -3.66 3.33 -7.84
N SER A 78 -4.53 4.18 -7.30
CA SER A 78 -5.92 3.82 -6.97
C SER A 78 -6.77 3.81 -8.24
N THR A 79 -7.33 2.66 -8.58
CA THR A 79 -8.29 2.48 -9.68
C THR A 79 -9.74 2.72 -9.23
N GLY A 80 -9.95 2.85 -7.92
CA GLY A 80 -11.27 2.82 -7.30
C GLY A 80 -11.84 4.19 -6.94
N TYR A 81 -12.54 4.85 -7.87
CA TYR A 81 -13.32 6.05 -7.57
C TYR A 81 -14.81 5.99 -7.93
N LYS A 82 -15.30 4.91 -8.57
CA LYS A 82 -16.69 4.85 -9.07
C LYS A 82 -17.49 3.60 -8.68
N TYR A 83 -16.87 2.43 -8.50
CA TYR A 83 -17.60 1.17 -8.23
C TYR A 83 -16.96 0.19 -7.22
N ARG A 84 -15.65 0.32 -6.90
CA ARG A 84 -14.95 -0.49 -5.89
C ARG A 84 -13.96 0.36 -5.13
N ARG A 85 -14.30 0.77 -3.91
CA ARG A 85 -13.39 1.51 -3.03
C ARG A 85 -12.33 0.54 -2.51
N GLY A 86 -11.06 0.93 -2.55
CA GLY A 86 -9.96 0.14 -1.98
C GLY A 86 -9.33 -0.89 -2.93
N GLU A 87 -9.22 -0.56 -4.22
CA GLU A 87 -8.45 -1.31 -5.21
C GLU A 87 -7.27 -0.46 -5.68
N VAL A 88 -6.09 -1.08 -5.82
CA VAL A 88 -4.84 -0.45 -6.25
C VAL A 88 -4.10 -1.33 -7.25
N GLU A 89 -3.30 -0.70 -8.10
CA GLU A 89 -2.38 -1.34 -9.05
C GLU A 89 -0.99 -0.72 -8.98
N LEU A 90 0.02 -1.45 -9.47
CA LEU A 90 1.44 -1.02 -9.52
C LEU A 90 1.73 -0.03 -10.65
#